data_AF-A0A1M6KYX4-F1
#
_entry.id   AF-A0A1M6KYX4-F1
#
_cell.length_a   1.000
_cell.length_b   1.000
_cell.length_c   1.000
_cell.angle_alpha   90.00
_cell.angle_beta   90.00
_cell.angle_gamma   90.00
#
_symmetry.space_group_name_H-M   'P 1'
#
loop_
_entity.id
_entity.type
_entity.pdbx_description
1 polymer ?
#
loop_
_entity_poly.entity_id
_entity_poly.type
_entity_poly.pdbx_seq_one_letter_code
_entity_poly.pdbx_strand_id
1 'polypeptide(L)'
;MFSISQDSFIQTIEQYLLQYRSLFKKRSFNIFLWLVFAIISVEEVRSIRFLHEIFIKKYGRKVLNSLYYLLSYVHFPSEELIKVTVGIGIALIPDNLKHSTVFLTIVDTLQTKYSFKGSENLALRVYVIRWNMKVIFYQHKFFWGFSNYMVRNKLAIERYVNLLAIGFTLVCVLPFLDQRLKAWQFESPQAIKREISRQIHKELILDSFVSSLENSKIDASIEESVKCYLQGKKIA
;
A
#
# COMPACT_ATOMS: atom_id res chain seq x y z
N MET A 1 -17.66 -8.51 -4.65
CA MET A 1 -17.27 -9.49 -3.61
C MET A 1 -15.77 -9.71 -3.78
N PHE A 2 -14.97 -9.35 -2.77
CA PHE A 2 -13.50 -9.49 -2.84
C PHE A 2 -13.14 -10.97 -2.90
N SER A 3 -12.50 -11.42 -3.98
CA SER A 3 -11.85 -12.73 -4.01
C SER A 3 -10.44 -12.54 -3.48
N ILE A 4 -10.18 -13.02 -2.27
CA ILE A 4 -8.89 -12.87 -1.59
C ILE A 4 -8.11 -14.17 -1.79
N SER A 5 -6.88 -14.06 -2.29
CA SER A 5 -5.97 -15.21 -2.35
C SER A 5 -5.52 -15.56 -0.93
N GLN A 6 -5.86 -16.76 -0.48
CA GLN A 6 -5.44 -17.23 0.85
C GLN A 6 -3.93 -17.53 0.91
N ASP A 7 -3.30 -17.74 -0.26
CA ASP A 7 -1.94 -18.29 -0.35
C ASP A 7 -0.86 -17.21 -0.58
N SER A 8 -1.22 -16.03 -1.11
CA SER A 8 -0.25 -14.96 -1.41
C SER A 8 -0.74 -13.55 -1.05
N PHE A 9 0.11 -12.81 -0.34
CA PHE A 9 -0.04 -11.39 -0.07
C PHE A 9 0.05 -10.56 -1.33
N ILE A 10 0.99 -10.88 -2.22
CA ILE A 10 1.14 -10.17 -3.50
C ILE A 10 -0.16 -10.30 -4.31
N GLN A 11 -0.69 -11.51 -4.45
CA GLN A 11 -1.96 -11.73 -5.15
C GLN A 11 -3.12 -11.00 -4.48
N THR A 12 -3.17 -10.96 -3.15
CA THR A 12 -4.22 -10.21 -2.42
C THR A 12 -4.17 -8.72 -2.73
N ILE A 13 -2.97 -8.14 -2.75
CA ILE A 13 -2.75 -6.74 -3.11
C ILE A 13 -3.07 -6.50 -4.60
N GLU A 14 -2.74 -7.44 -5.49
CA GLU A 14 -3.14 -7.35 -6.90
C GLU A 14 -4.66 -7.35 -7.07
N GLN A 15 -5.37 -8.23 -6.36
CA GLN A 15 -6.84 -8.29 -6.37
C GLN A 15 -7.47 -7.00 -5.84
N TYR A 16 -6.89 -6.40 -4.81
CA TYR A 16 -7.27 -5.07 -4.35
C TYR A 16 -7.09 -4.04 -5.47
N LEU A 17 -5.91 -4.01 -6.11
CA LEU A 17 -5.59 -3.01 -7.11
C LEU A 17 -6.33 -3.21 -8.44
N LEU A 18 -6.84 -4.41 -8.72
CA LEU A 18 -7.69 -4.69 -9.88
C LEU A 18 -9.00 -3.89 -9.86
N GLN A 19 -9.45 -3.39 -8.71
CA GLN A 19 -10.60 -2.47 -8.63
C GLN A 19 -10.38 -1.18 -9.44
N TYR A 20 -9.13 -0.77 -9.65
CA TYR A 20 -8.77 0.41 -10.44
C TYR A 20 -8.53 0.09 -11.93
N ARG A 21 -8.62 -1.18 -12.34
CA ARG A 21 -8.18 -1.64 -13.67
C ARG A 21 -8.87 -0.95 -14.82
N SER A 22 -10.17 -0.69 -14.73
CA SER A 22 -10.98 -0.09 -15.80
C SER A 22 -10.56 1.35 -16.13
N LEU A 23 -9.92 2.04 -15.18
CA LEU A 23 -9.52 3.46 -15.31
C LEU A 23 -8.26 3.66 -16.16
N PHE A 24 -7.55 2.58 -16.49
CA PHE A 24 -6.27 2.64 -17.16
C PHE A 24 -6.20 1.72 -18.38
N LYS A 25 -5.42 2.13 -19.38
CA LYS A 25 -4.92 1.22 -20.42
C LYS A 25 -4.02 0.14 -19.77
N LYS A 26 -3.97 -1.06 -20.34
CA LYS A 26 -3.23 -2.22 -19.80
C LYS A 26 -1.79 -1.89 -19.36
N ARG A 27 -1.02 -1.20 -20.20
CA ARG A 27 0.38 -0.82 -19.91
C ARG A 27 0.47 0.19 -18.75
N SER A 28 -0.39 1.21 -18.77
CA SER A 28 -0.45 2.24 -17.72
C SER A 28 -0.84 1.64 -16.38
N PHE A 29 -1.83 0.74 -16.37
CA PHE A 29 -2.25 0.02 -15.18
C PHE A 29 -1.11 -0.79 -14.58
N ASN A 30 -0.34 -1.50 -15.42
CA ASN A 30 0.79 -2.28 -14.93
C ASN A 30 1.88 -1.39 -14.30
N ILE A 31 2.15 -0.21 -14.84
CA ILE A 31 3.07 0.75 -14.21
C ILE A 31 2.49 1.28 -12.90
N PHE A 32 1.19 1.59 -12.86
CA PHE A 32 0.47 2.00 -11.65
C PHE A 32 0.58 0.94 -10.54
N LEU A 33 0.35 -0.34 -10.85
CA LEU A 33 0.53 -1.45 -9.90
C LEU A 33 1.91 -1.44 -9.26
N TRP A 34 2.97 -1.42 -10.09
CA TRP A 34 4.35 -1.47 -9.61
C TRP A 34 4.73 -0.23 -8.77
N LEU A 35 4.16 0.92 -9.08
CA LEU A 35 4.34 2.12 -8.27
C LEU A 35 3.69 1.97 -6.89
N VAL A 36 2.46 1.46 -6.81
CA VAL A 36 1.80 1.22 -5.52
C VAL A 36 2.57 0.16 -4.72
N PHE A 37 2.96 -0.96 -5.35
CA PHE A 37 3.79 -1.98 -4.71
C PHE A 37 5.08 -1.41 -4.13
N ALA A 38 5.80 -0.59 -4.90
CA ALA A 38 7.02 0.03 -4.42
C ALA A 38 6.77 0.96 -3.22
N ILE A 39 5.69 1.76 -3.26
CA ILE A 39 5.32 2.69 -2.18
C ILE A 39 5.06 1.95 -0.86
N ILE A 40 4.32 0.84 -0.92
CA ILE A 40 3.97 0.06 0.28
C ILE A 40 5.10 -0.86 0.75
N SER A 41 6.09 -1.12 -0.13
CA SER A 41 7.23 -1.98 0.20
C SER A 41 8.38 -1.22 0.86
N VAL A 42 8.55 0.08 0.62
CA VAL A 42 9.63 0.86 1.27
C VAL A 42 9.14 1.49 2.56
N GLU A 43 10.00 1.62 3.58
CA GLU A 43 9.61 2.32 4.82
C GLU A 43 9.31 3.80 4.55
N GLU A 44 10.25 4.49 3.91
CA GLU A 44 10.16 5.91 3.56
C GLU A 44 10.16 6.08 2.03
N VAL A 45 9.16 6.80 1.51
CA VAL A 45 9.13 7.14 0.08
C VAL A 45 9.88 8.46 -0.13
N ARG A 46 11.03 8.42 -0.81
CA ARG A 46 11.85 9.64 -1.02
C ARG A 46 11.58 10.31 -2.36
N SER A 47 11.50 9.52 -3.42
CA SER A 47 11.28 9.98 -4.79
C SER A 47 10.87 8.83 -5.71
N ILE A 48 10.38 9.14 -6.92
CA ILE A 48 10.11 8.13 -7.96
C ILE A 48 11.39 7.39 -8.38
N ARG A 49 12.54 8.10 -8.43
CA ARG A 49 13.84 7.47 -8.72
C ARG A 49 14.23 6.49 -7.61
N PHE A 50 14.06 6.87 -6.36
CA PHE A 50 14.34 5.99 -5.22
C PHE A 50 13.49 4.71 -5.26
N LEU A 51 12.18 4.85 -5.47
CA LEU A 51 11.28 3.69 -5.64
C LEU A 51 11.72 2.81 -6.82
N HIS A 52 12.20 3.42 -7.89
CA HIS A 52 12.73 2.71 -9.04
C HIS A 52 13.98 1.89 -8.70
N GLU A 53 14.99 2.54 -8.14
CA GLU A 53 16.30 1.94 -7.86
C GLU A 53 16.20 0.81 -6.83
N ILE A 54 15.41 1.00 -5.78
CA ILE A 54 15.33 0.06 -4.66
C ILE A 54 14.39 -1.10 -4.95
N PHE A 55 13.32 -0.89 -5.72
CA PHE A 55 12.25 -1.89 -5.87
C PHE A 55 11.89 -2.18 -7.33
N ILE A 56 11.42 -1.18 -8.08
CA ILE A 56 10.76 -1.41 -9.38
C ILE A 56 11.75 -1.93 -10.43
N LYS A 57 13.01 -1.48 -10.40
CA LYS A 57 14.05 -1.96 -11.32
C LYS A 57 14.28 -3.46 -11.14
N LYS A 58 14.31 -3.94 -9.90
CA LYS A 58 14.59 -5.33 -9.54
C LYS A 58 13.40 -6.24 -9.86
N TYR A 59 12.20 -5.90 -9.37
CA TYR A 59 11.05 -6.81 -9.42
C TYR A 59 10.09 -6.50 -10.58
N GLY A 60 9.84 -5.21 -10.87
CA GLY A 60 8.88 -4.81 -11.90
C GLY A 60 9.45 -4.67 -13.31
N ARG A 61 10.79 -4.66 -13.43
CA ARG A 61 11.56 -4.46 -14.68
C ARG A 61 11.04 -3.28 -15.53
N LYS A 62 10.60 -2.21 -14.87
CA LYS A 62 10.18 -0.97 -15.55
C LYS A 62 11.34 -0.01 -15.68
N VAL A 63 11.35 0.77 -16.75
CA VAL A 63 12.33 1.83 -16.95
C VAL A 63 11.88 3.11 -16.25
N LEU A 64 12.82 3.84 -15.66
CA LEU A 64 12.53 5.06 -14.88
C LEU A 64 11.67 6.08 -15.66
N ASN A 65 12.00 6.28 -16.94
CA ASN A 65 11.27 7.22 -17.81
C ASN A 65 9.79 6.84 -17.97
N SER A 66 9.45 5.55 -17.93
CA SER A 66 8.05 5.12 -18.03
C SER A 66 7.22 5.50 -16.81
N LEU A 67 7.85 5.61 -15.63
CA LEU A 67 7.21 6.04 -14.39
C LEU A 67 6.88 7.54 -14.45
N TYR A 68 7.86 8.36 -14.83
CA TYR A 68 7.66 9.79 -15.03
C TYR A 68 6.66 10.08 -16.15
N TYR A 69 6.67 9.28 -17.22
CA TYR A 69 5.72 9.42 -18.31
C TYR A 69 4.28 9.15 -17.86
N LEU A 70 4.05 8.09 -17.06
CA LEU A 70 2.73 7.82 -16.47
C LEU A 70 2.21 9.03 -15.68
N LEU A 71 3.05 9.58 -14.80
CA LEU A 71 2.64 10.70 -13.95
C LEU A 71 2.45 11.99 -14.75
N SER A 72 3.24 12.21 -15.80
CA SER A 72 3.26 13.50 -16.50
C SER A 72 2.30 13.59 -17.67
N TYR A 73 2.17 12.52 -18.46
CA TYR A 73 1.54 12.61 -19.78
C TYR A 73 0.36 11.67 -19.98
N VAL A 74 0.25 10.60 -19.18
CA VAL A 74 -0.87 9.66 -19.31
C VAL A 74 -2.12 10.24 -18.63
N HIS A 75 -3.29 9.94 -19.22
CA HIS A 75 -4.57 10.21 -18.57
C HIS A 75 -4.65 9.48 -17.23
N PHE A 76 -4.78 10.24 -16.15
CA PHE A 76 -4.83 9.75 -14.78
C PHE A 76 -6.10 10.33 -14.13
N PRO A 77 -7.21 9.59 -14.16
CA PRO A 77 -8.53 10.09 -13.76
C PRO A 77 -8.64 10.21 -12.23
N SER A 78 -8.14 11.33 -11.68
CA SER A 78 -8.02 11.54 -10.24
C SER A 78 -9.34 11.43 -9.48
N GLU A 79 -10.43 11.97 -10.04
CA GLU A 79 -11.74 11.95 -9.39
C GLU A 79 -12.29 10.52 -9.30
N GLU A 80 -12.15 9.75 -10.38
CA GLU A 80 -12.59 8.37 -10.47
C GLU A 80 -11.76 7.46 -9.56
N LEU A 81 -10.45 7.70 -9.45
CA LEU A 81 -9.59 7.02 -8.49
C LEU A 81 -10.04 7.26 -7.05
N ILE A 82 -10.43 8.49 -6.72
CA ILE A 82 -10.99 8.82 -5.40
C ILE A 82 -12.31 8.06 -5.19
N LYS A 83 -13.22 8.08 -6.17
CA LYS A 83 -14.50 7.36 -6.10
C LYS A 83 -14.32 5.86 -5.86
N VAL A 84 -13.40 5.21 -6.58
CA VAL A 84 -13.07 3.78 -6.35
C VAL A 84 -12.53 3.57 -4.95
N THR A 85 -11.60 4.42 -4.49
CA THR A 85 -10.98 4.31 -3.16
C THR A 85 -12.02 4.47 -2.05
N VAL A 86 -12.91 5.46 -2.15
CA VAL A 86 -14.02 5.66 -1.21
C VAL A 86 -14.99 4.48 -1.25
N GLY A 87 -15.31 3.97 -2.46
CA GLY A 87 -16.16 2.79 -2.63
C GLY A 87 -15.61 1.56 -1.90
N ILE A 88 -14.29 1.32 -1.96
CA ILE A 88 -13.64 0.25 -1.21
C ILE A 88 -13.81 0.45 0.30
N GLY A 89 -13.58 1.67 0.80
CA GLY A 89 -13.77 1.99 2.23
C GLY A 89 -15.20 1.79 2.71
N ILE A 90 -16.19 2.20 1.91
CA ILE A 90 -17.63 1.99 2.22
C ILE A 90 -17.98 0.50 2.23
N ALA A 91 -17.44 -0.27 1.29
CA ALA A 91 -17.69 -1.72 1.20
C ALA A 91 -17.17 -2.51 2.40
N LEU A 92 -16.25 -1.93 3.18
CA LEU A 92 -15.70 -2.51 4.41
C LEU A 92 -16.54 -2.23 5.65
N ILE A 93 -17.55 -1.35 5.57
CA ILE A 93 -18.43 -1.05 6.71
C ILE A 93 -19.27 -2.30 7.01
N PRO A 94 -19.16 -2.87 8.23
CA PRO A 94 -19.97 -4.01 8.65
C PRO A 94 -21.48 -3.76 8.54
N ASP A 95 -22.26 -4.79 8.19
CA ASP A 95 -23.71 -4.67 8.01
C ASP A 95 -24.44 -4.13 9.24
N ASN A 96 -24.00 -4.53 10.44
CA ASN A 96 -24.57 -4.04 11.71
C ASN A 96 -24.32 -2.53 11.95
N LEU A 97 -23.38 -1.92 11.22
CA LEU A 97 -23.07 -0.49 11.31
C LEU A 97 -23.66 0.33 10.15
N LYS A 98 -24.29 -0.29 9.15
CA LYS A 98 -24.85 0.42 7.98
C LYS A 98 -25.94 1.44 8.33
N HIS A 99 -26.67 1.23 9.42
CA HIS A 99 -27.70 2.15 9.92
C HIS A 99 -27.19 3.08 11.03
N SER A 100 -25.91 3.03 11.37
CA SER A 100 -25.31 3.92 12.36
C SER A 100 -25.08 5.32 11.77
N THR A 101 -25.10 6.34 12.63
CA THR A 101 -24.75 7.70 12.25
C THR A 101 -23.29 7.78 11.80
N VAL A 102 -23.06 8.28 10.59
CA VAL A 102 -21.73 8.53 10.04
C VAL A 102 -21.34 9.99 10.29
N PHE A 103 -20.19 10.20 10.92
CA PHE A 103 -19.61 11.53 11.09
C PHE A 103 -18.61 11.81 9.98
N LEU A 104 -18.98 12.65 9.02
CA LEU A 104 -18.05 13.17 8.00
C LEU A 104 -17.35 14.41 8.55
N THR A 105 -16.03 14.33 8.71
CA THR A 105 -15.22 15.48 9.15
C THR A 105 -14.50 16.09 7.96
N ILE A 106 -14.69 17.39 7.74
CA ILE A 106 -14.00 18.18 6.73
C ILE A 106 -13.17 19.23 7.46
N VAL A 107 -11.89 19.38 7.10
CA VAL A 107 -10.96 20.29 7.77
C VAL A 107 -10.19 21.08 6.73
N ASP A 108 -10.19 22.41 6.85
CA ASP A 108 -9.12 23.24 6.31
C ASP A 108 -8.00 23.35 7.37
N THR A 109 -6.75 23.28 6.95
CA THR A 109 -5.60 23.03 7.84
C THR A 109 -5.04 24.29 8.50
N LEU A 110 -5.87 25.14 9.11
CA LEU A 110 -5.42 26.35 9.84
C LEU A 110 -5.94 26.41 11.28
N GLN A 111 -5.63 25.44 12.16
CA GLN A 111 -5.93 25.59 13.60
C GLN A 111 -4.87 25.04 14.57
N THR A 112 -4.72 25.78 15.68
CA THR A 112 -3.81 25.54 16.81
C THR A 112 -4.18 24.31 17.64
N LYS A 113 -3.19 23.79 18.38
CA LYS A 113 -3.31 22.58 19.20
C LYS A 113 -4.14 22.86 20.46
N TYR A 114 -5.18 22.06 20.70
CA TYR A 114 -5.74 21.83 22.02
C TYR A 114 -5.68 20.33 22.31
N SER A 115 -4.98 19.97 23.38
CA SER A 115 -4.95 18.60 23.90
C SER A 115 -6.08 18.43 24.91
N PHE A 116 -7.04 17.56 24.60
CA PHE A 116 -8.14 17.24 25.49
C PHE A 116 -8.12 15.74 25.81
N LYS A 117 -8.13 15.38 27.09
CA LYS A 117 -8.23 14.00 27.59
C LYS A 117 -9.57 13.83 28.28
N GLY A 118 -10.39 12.90 27.76
CA GLY A 118 -11.52 12.30 28.49
C GLY A 118 -12.70 13.22 28.77
N SER A 119 -13.72 13.19 27.90
CA SER A 119 -15.06 13.68 28.22
C SER A 119 -16.11 12.77 27.63
N GLU A 120 -17.23 12.62 28.34
CA GLU A 120 -18.45 11.96 27.86
C GLU A 120 -19.20 12.79 26.79
N ASN A 121 -18.80 14.04 26.58
CA ASN A 121 -19.43 14.94 25.61
C ASN A 121 -19.15 14.51 24.16
N LEU A 122 -20.22 14.28 23.39
CA LEU A 122 -20.17 13.88 21.98
C LEU A 122 -19.34 14.84 21.11
N ALA A 123 -19.49 16.15 21.30
CA ALA A 123 -18.76 17.15 20.51
C ALA A 123 -17.24 17.05 20.71
N LEU A 124 -16.81 16.77 21.95
CA LEU A 124 -15.39 16.58 22.27
C LEU A 124 -14.86 15.23 21.75
N ARG A 125 -15.67 14.16 21.74
CA ARG A 125 -15.31 12.89 21.08
C ARG A 125 -15.09 13.07 19.58
N VAL A 126 -15.98 13.80 18.90
CA VAL A 126 -15.84 14.15 17.47
C VAL A 126 -14.59 15.01 17.24
N TYR A 127 -14.30 15.95 18.14
CA TYR A 127 -13.10 16.78 18.09
C TYR A 127 -11.80 15.96 18.18
N VAL A 128 -11.77 14.90 18.99
CA VAL A 128 -10.63 13.96 19.03
C VAL A 128 -10.48 13.22 17.70
N ILE A 129 -11.58 12.75 17.09
CA ILE A 129 -11.54 12.04 15.79
C ILE A 129 -11.00 12.95 14.68
N ARG A 130 -11.32 14.24 14.69
CA ARG A 130 -10.77 15.24 13.76
C ARG A 130 -9.24 15.24 13.72
N TRP A 131 -8.58 14.90 14.84
CA TRP A 131 -7.11 14.84 14.89
C TRP A 131 -6.52 13.83 13.90
N ASN A 132 -7.26 12.77 13.53
CA ASN A 132 -6.82 11.79 12.55
C ASN A 132 -6.48 12.43 11.20
N MET A 133 -7.16 13.51 10.77
CA MET A 133 -6.79 14.23 9.54
C MET A 133 -5.41 14.87 9.63
N LYS A 134 -5.04 15.39 10.80
CA LYS A 134 -3.70 15.92 11.02
C LYS A 134 -2.67 14.81 11.03
N VAL A 135 -2.97 13.67 11.67
CA VAL A 135 -2.10 12.49 11.61
C VAL A 135 -1.85 12.10 10.15
N ILE A 136 -2.89 11.97 9.31
CA ILE A 136 -2.76 11.67 7.87
C ILE A 136 -1.86 12.68 7.16
N PHE A 137 -1.98 13.98 7.44
CA PHE A 137 -1.11 14.99 6.84
C PHE A 137 0.37 14.80 7.21
N TYR A 138 0.68 14.53 8.49
CA TYR A 138 2.06 14.24 8.91
C TYR A 138 2.56 12.92 8.33
N GLN A 139 1.71 11.90 8.21
CA GLN A 139 2.04 10.65 7.54
C GLN A 139 2.49 10.90 6.11
N HIS A 140 1.68 11.64 5.35
CA HIS A 140 1.98 11.99 3.96
C HIS A 140 3.25 12.81 3.82
N LYS A 141 3.43 13.81 4.70
CA LYS A 141 4.59 14.68 4.66
C LYS A 141 5.91 13.97 4.96
N PHE A 142 5.94 13.09 5.96
CA PHE A 142 7.19 12.54 6.51
C PHE A 142 7.46 11.09 6.12
N PHE A 143 6.46 10.22 6.08
CA PHE A 143 6.68 8.77 5.91
C PHE A 143 6.30 8.27 4.52
N TRP A 144 5.30 8.90 3.91
CA TRP A 144 4.83 8.56 2.57
C TRP A 144 5.37 9.50 1.48
N GLY A 145 6.15 10.52 1.87
CA GLY A 145 7.09 11.22 1.00
C GLY A 145 6.54 12.40 0.21
N PHE A 146 6.99 13.61 0.53
CA PHE A 146 6.74 14.82 -0.26
C PHE A 146 8.00 15.68 -0.50
N SER A 147 9.16 15.26 0.01
CA SER A 147 10.31 16.15 0.15
C SER A 147 11.16 16.28 -1.12
N ASN A 148 11.34 15.18 -1.87
CA ASN A 148 12.23 15.11 -3.04
C ASN A 148 11.57 14.39 -4.24
N TYR A 149 10.26 14.59 -4.46
CA TYR A 149 9.50 13.85 -5.46
C TYR A 149 10.03 14.01 -6.90
N MET A 150 10.84 15.04 -7.19
CA MET A 150 11.53 15.31 -8.47
C MET A 150 10.62 15.41 -9.71
N VAL A 151 9.30 15.40 -9.52
CA VAL A 151 8.31 15.72 -10.53
C VAL A 151 8.26 17.26 -10.67
N ARG A 152 8.12 17.79 -11.88
CA ARG A 152 8.30 19.25 -12.12
C ARG A 152 7.07 19.97 -12.66
N ASN A 153 5.95 19.27 -12.87
CA ASN A 153 4.71 19.89 -13.33
C ASN A 153 3.56 19.64 -12.34
N LYS A 154 2.64 20.60 -12.26
CA LYS A 154 1.49 20.59 -11.34
C LYS A 154 0.68 19.29 -11.44
N LEU A 155 0.30 18.88 -12.65
CA LEU A 155 -0.51 17.69 -12.88
C LEU A 155 0.14 16.43 -12.31
N ALA A 156 1.44 16.27 -12.53
CA ALA A 156 2.18 15.11 -12.10
C ALA A 156 2.44 15.11 -10.59
N ILE A 157 2.53 16.28 -9.96
CA ILE A 157 2.53 16.42 -8.50
C ILE A 157 1.19 15.96 -7.93
N GLU A 158 0.08 16.45 -8.46
CA GLU A 158 -1.27 16.05 -8.03
C GLU A 158 -1.47 14.54 -8.16
N ARG A 159 -1.06 13.96 -9.29
CA ARG A 159 -1.14 12.51 -9.54
C ARG A 159 -0.24 11.71 -8.59
N TYR A 160 0.95 12.20 -8.29
CA TYR A 160 1.83 11.59 -7.31
C TYR A 160 1.21 11.61 -5.91
N VAL A 161 0.61 12.73 -5.48
CA VAL A 161 -0.10 12.82 -4.20
C VAL A 161 -1.29 11.86 -4.15
N ASN A 162 -2.07 11.76 -5.22
CA ASN A 162 -3.18 10.79 -5.31
C ASN A 162 -2.68 9.34 -5.22
N LEU A 163 -1.55 9.03 -5.85
CA LEU A 163 -0.93 7.71 -5.75
C LEU A 163 -0.49 7.37 -4.32
N LEU A 164 0.08 8.34 -3.59
CA LEU A 164 0.42 8.17 -2.18
C LEU A 164 -0.82 7.94 -1.32
N ALA A 165 -1.90 8.69 -1.58
CA ALA A 165 -3.17 8.53 -0.87
C ALA A 165 -3.79 7.14 -1.11
N ILE A 166 -3.69 6.61 -2.33
CA ILE A 166 -4.11 5.24 -2.65
C ILE A 166 -3.27 4.21 -1.88
N GLY A 167 -1.94 4.34 -1.89
CA GLY A 167 -1.05 3.46 -1.13
C GLY A 167 -1.29 3.51 0.38
N PHE A 168 -1.49 4.72 0.93
CA PHE A 168 -1.83 4.95 2.32
C PHE A 168 -3.15 4.27 2.69
N THR A 169 -4.18 4.47 1.87
CA THR A 169 -5.50 3.89 2.10
C THR A 169 -5.44 2.38 2.04
N LEU A 170 -4.76 1.80 1.03
CA LEU A 170 -4.54 0.36 0.90
C LEU A 170 -3.99 -0.22 2.20
N VAL A 171 -2.93 0.37 2.74
CA VAL A 171 -2.33 -0.09 4.00
C VAL A 171 -3.31 -0.01 5.17
N CYS A 172 -4.11 1.05 5.26
CA CYS A 172 -5.10 1.18 6.34
C CYS A 172 -6.23 0.14 6.25
N VAL A 173 -6.64 -0.21 5.03
CA VAL A 173 -7.81 -1.08 4.81
C VAL A 173 -7.46 -2.56 4.69
N LEU A 174 -6.22 -2.91 4.33
CA LEU A 174 -5.82 -4.30 4.11
C LEU A 174 -6.07 -5.21 5.33
N PRO A 175 -5.85 -4.78 6.60
CA PRO A 175 -6.20 -5.58 7.78
C PRO A 175 -7.68 -5.94 7.92
N PHE A 176 -8.57 -5.20 7.27
CA PHE A 176 -10.02 -5.47 7.26
C PHE A 176 -10.44 -6.38 6.11
N LEU A 177 -9.59 -6.50 5.09
CA LEU A 177 -9.80 -7.41 3.97
C LEU A 177 -9.19 -8.79 4.26
N ASP A 178 -7.95 -8.82 4.74
CA ASP A 178 -7.17 -10.04 4.89
C ASP A 178 -7.12 -10.52 6.35
N GLN A 179 -7.64 -11.72 6.60
CA GLN A 179 -7.65 -12.32 7.94
C GLN A 179 -6.23 -12.52 8.52
N ARG A 180 -5.21 -12.71 7.68
CA ARG A 180 -3.80 -12.84 8.12
C ARG A 180 -3.30 -11.56 8.81
N LEU A 181 -3.91 -10.42 8.50
CA LEU A 181 -3.60 -9.12 9.09
C LEU A 181 -4.58 -8.69 10.19
N LYS A 182 -5.50 -9.55 10.64
CA LYS A 182 -6.52 -9.18 11.63
C LYS A 182 -5.93 -8.59 12.91
N ALA A 183 -4.77 -9.09 13.36
CA ALA A 183 -4.06 -8.57 14.54
C ALA A 183 -3.58 -7.12 14.39
N TRP A 184 -3.53 -6.60 13.16
CA TRP A 184 -3.08 -5.24 12.83
C TRP A 184 -4.26 -4.28 12.57
N GLN A 185 -5.50 -4.73 12.78
CA GLN A 185 -6.65 -3.84 12.73
C GLN A 185 -6.49 -2.75 13.79
N PHE A 186 -6.73 -1.51 13.40
CA PHE A 186 -6.61 -0.31 14.26
C PHE A 186 -5.19 0.04 14.72
N GLU A 187 -4.17 -0.68 14.26
CA GLU A 187 -2.77 -0.31 14.47
C GLU A 187 -2.38 0.93 13.66
N SER A 188 -1.23 1.53 14.00
CA SER A 188 -0.73 2.69 13.27
C SER A 188 -0.43 2.33 11.80
N PRO A 189 -0.70 3.23 10.82
CA PRO A 189 -0.41 2.96 9.41
C PRO A 189 1.05 2.56 9.14
N GLN A 190 2.03 3.06 9.91
CA GLN A 190 3.42 2.65 9.76
C GLN A 190 3.67 1.22 10.25
N ALA A 191 3.06 0.82 11.36
CA ALA A 191 3.16 -0.54 11.86
C ALA A 191 2.58 -1.52 10.83
N ILE A 192 1.40 -1.20 10.30
CA ILE A 192 0.76 -2.00 9.25
C ILE A 192 1.62 -2.02 7.97
N LYS A 193 2.15 -0.87 7.53
CA LYS A 193 3.03 -0.77 6.34
C LYS A 193 4.28 -1.64 6.48
N ARG A 194 4.91 -1.64 7.66
CA ARG A 194 6.09 -2.47 7.94
C ARG A 194 5.78 -3.95 7.81
N GLU A 195 4.66 -4.40 8.37
CA GLU A 195 4.26 -5.79 8.24
C GLU A 195 3.94 -6.16 6.79
N ILE A 196 3.17 -5.33 6.07
CA ILE A 196 2.88 -5.54 4.65
C ILE A 196 4.17 -5.61 3.82
N SER A 197 5.09 -4.67 4.04
CA SER A 197 6.40 -4.67 3.39
C SER A 197 7.17 -5.95 3.68
N ARG A 198 7.20 -6.42 4.93
CA ARG A 198 7.87 -7.66 5.32
C ARG A 198 7.29 -8.87 4.59
N GLN A 199 5.97 -8.96 4.46
CA GLN A 199 5.29 -10.06 3.76
C GLN A 199 5.58 -10.05 2.25
N ILE A 200 5.51 -8.86 1.62
CA ILE A 200 5.86 -8.71 0.19
C ILE A 200 7.32 -9.13 -0.05
N HIS A 201 8.26 -8.64 0.77
CA HIS A 201 9.67 -9.00 0.60
C HIS A 201 9.93 -10.48 0.82
N LYS A 202 9.24 -11.12 1.78
CA LYS A 202 9.35 -12.56 1.99
C LYS A 202 8.94 -13.34 0.73
N GLU A 203 7.80 -13.01 0.15
CA GLU A 203 7.33 -13.67 -1.10
C GLU A 203 8.28 -13.42 -2.27
N LEU A 204 8.74 -12.17 -2.48
CA LEU A 204 9.65 -11.83 -3.58
C LEU A 204 11.03 -12.49 -3.44
N ILE A 205 11.54 -12.64 -2.22
CA ILE A 205 12.81 -13.33 -1.96
C ILE A 205 12.66 -14.82 -2.27
N LEU A 206 11.56 -15.44 -1.83
CA LEU A 206 11.28 -16.86 -2.10
C LEU A 206 11.11 -17.10 -3.60
N ASP A 207 10.36 -16.25 -4.31
CA ASP A 207 10.18 -16.35 -5.77
C ASP A 207 11.51 -16.23 -6.53
N SER A 208 12.35 -15.25 -6.14
CA SER A 208 13.69 -15.09 -6.69
C SER A 208 14.60 -16.27 -6.39
N PHE A 209 14.48 -16.88 -5.22
CA PHE A 209 15.25 -18.04 -4.82
C PHE A 209 14.84 -19.27 -5.64
N VAL A 210 13.54 -19.58 -5.70
CA VAL A 210 12.99 -20.67 -6.52
C VAL A 210 13.40 -20.52 -7.98
N SER A 211 13.22 -19.33 -8.57
CA SER A 211 13.66 -19.05 -9.94
C SER A 211 15.17 -19.29 -10.13
N SER A 212 16.00 -18.97 -9.13
CA SER A 212 17.44 -19.23 -9.20
C SER A 212 17.76 -20.73 -9.18
N LEU A 213 17.00 -21.52 -8.39
CA LEU A 213 17.17 -22.96 -8.32
C LEU A 213 16.82 -23.63 -9.64
N GLU A 214 15.64 -23.32 -10.19
CA GLU A 214 15.15 -23.86 -11.46
C GLU A 214 16.14 -23.59 -12.61
N ASN A 215 16.74 -22.39 -12.65
CA ASN A 215 17.72 -22.04 -13.67
C ASN A 215 19.08 -22.73 -13.48
N SER A 216 19.40 -23.18 -12.27
CA SER A 216 20.70 -23.79 -11.94
C SER A 216 20.77 -25.31 -12.22
N LYS A 217 19.62 -25.98 -12.49
CA LYS A 217 19.51 -27.45 -12.62
C LYS A 217 20.04 -28.23 -11.40
N ILE A 218 20.12 -27.61 -10.22
CA ILE A 218 20.59 -28.24 -8.98
C ILE A 218 19.39 -28.84 -8.24
N ASP A 219 18.73 -29.84 -8.84
CA ASP A 219 17.51 -30.41 -8.26
C ASP A 219 17.80 -31.34 -7.06
N ALA A 220 18.78 -32.24 -7.18
CA ALA A 220 18.94 -33.31 -6.18
C ALA A 220 19.54 -32.82 -4.84
N SER A 221 20.60 -32.01 -4.87
CA SER A 221 21.31 -31.61 -3.65
C SER A 221 20.49 -30.66 -2.76
N ILE A 222 19.64 -29.84 -3.38
CA ILE A 222 18.83 -28.86 -2.66
C ILE A 222 17.55 -29.50 -2.13
N GLU A 223 16.94 -30.41 -2.89
CA GLU A 223 15.85 -31.24 -2.38
C GLU A 223 16.27 -32.00 -1.11
N GLU A 224 17.48 -32.57 -1.12
CA GLU A 224 18.05 -33.29 0.03
C GLU A 224 18.37 -32.35 1.21
N SER A 225 18.88 -31.14 0.93
CA SER A 225 19.17 -30.15 1.96
C SER A 225 17.90 -29.59 2.63
N VAL A 226 16.85 -29.34 1.85
CA VAL A 226 15.54 -28.88 2.35
C VAL A 226 14.85 -30.00 3.14
N LYS A 227 14.92 -31.26 2.66
CA LYS A 227 14.43 -32.42 3.42
C LYS A 227 15.16 -32.60 4.75
N CYS A 228 16.48 -32.46 4.78
CA CYS A 228 17.26 -32.53 6.03
C CYS A 228 16.88 -31.41 7.02
N TYR A 229 16.69 -30.18 6.52
CA TYR A 229 16.25 -29.05 7.35
C TYR A 229 14.85 -29.27 7.95
N LEU A 230 13.89 -29.74 7.17
CA LEU A 230 12.52 -30.02 7.63
C LEU A 230 12.44 -31.20 8.60
N GLN A 231 13.36 -32.16 8.52
CA GLN A 231 13.43 -33.33 9.40
C GLN A 231 14.31 -33.11 10.65
N GLY A 232 14.89 -31.92 10.82
CA GLY A 232 15.73 -31.59 11.97
C GLY A 232 17.06 -32.35 12.04
N LYS A 233 17.54 -32.92 10.92
CA LYS A 233 18.85 -33.60 10.86
C LYS A 233 19.90 -32.66 10.28
N LYS A 234 21.05 -32.57 10.97
CA LYS A 234 22.24 -31.88 10.43
C LYS A 234 22.81 -32.69 9.27
N ILE A 235 23.04 -32.01 8.15
CA ILE A 235 23.77 -32.53 6.99
C ILE A 235 25.24 -32.71 7.43
N ALA A 236 25.81 -33.88 7.18
CA ALA A 236 27.23 -34.18 7.40
C ALA A 236 28.08 -33.70 6.22
#